data_AF-A0A5B8SPS9-F1
#
_entry.id   AF-A0A5B8SPS9-F1
#
_cell.length_a   1.000
_cell.length_b   1.000
_cell.length_c   1.000
_cell.angle_alpha   90.00
_cell.angle_beta   90.00
_cell.angle_gamma   90.00
#
_symmetry.space_group_name_H-M   'P 1'
#
loop_
_entity.id
_entity.type
_entity.pdbx_description
1 polymer ?
#
loop_
_entity_poly.entity_id
_entity_poly.type
_entity_poly.pdbx_seq_one_letter_code
_entity_poly.pdbx_strand_id
1 'polypeptide(L)'
;MFRIFGNIRVKETGEAIPGLVVVVFDVDPTQFDPNHLVVRDLPEGVRADRLGSVLTDAGGHFELTFEQADFQLSDQEERPDLMLVVFAPEDSRSANEPSPVTPQERVLHVSRVPRQDAGRTEAYAIRLLKAQLDRFEIPAGGDRATLDPAQYVAAVQGAWDFQDAVKKGLQP
;
A
#
# COMPACT_ATOMS: atom_id res chain seq x y z
N MET A 1 -4.08 -22.66 -1.33
CA MET A 1 -4.14 -21.52 -0.41
C MET A 1 -2.78 -21.24 0.21
N PHE A 2 -2.35 -19.98 0.09
CA PHE A 2 -1.21 -19.34 0.75
C PHE A 2 -1.74 -18.24 1.68
N ARG A 3 -0.98 -17.91 2.72
CA ARG A 3 -1.36 -16.94 3.76
C ARG A 3 -0.19 -16.05 4.12
N ILE A 4 -0.40 -14.74 4.10
CA ILE A 4 0.54 -13.73 4.60
C ILE A 4 -0.17 -12.95 5.69
N PHE A 5 0.46 -12.85 6.85
CA PHE A 5 -0.11 -12.10 7.97
C PHE A 5 0.99 -11.37 8.73
N GLY A 6 0.58 -10.44 9.58
CA GLY A 6 1.54 -9.70 10.37
C GLY A 6 0.94 -8.57 11.18
N ASN A 7 1.83 -7.74 11.71
CA ASN A 7 1.45 -6.50 12.34
C ASN A 7 2.39 -5.34 11.96
N ILE A 8 1.84 -4.13 12.04
CA ILE A 8 2.56 -2.88 11.81
C ILE A 8 2.39 -1.99 13.05
N ARG A 9 3.54 -1.58 13.60
CA ARG A 9 3.60 -0.78 14.82
C ARG A 9 4.55 0.39 14.69
N VAL A 10 4.35 1.40 15.53
CA VAL A 10 5.32 2.48 15.70
C VAL A 10 6.59 1.90 16.32
N LYS A 11 7.75 2.19 15.75
CA LYS A 11 9.03 1.64 16.21
C LYS A 11 9.34 2.11 17.62
N GLU A 12 9.08 3.36 17.93
CA GLU A 12 9.44 3.99 19.19
C GLU A 12 8.51 3.55 20.34
N THR A 13 7.20 3.53 20.11
CA THR A 13 6.19 3.30 21.17
C THR A 13 5.60 1.89 21.18
N GLY A 14 5.69 1.15 20.06
CA GLY A 14 5.02 -0.14 19.89
C GLY A 14 3.51 -0.04 19.65
N GLU A 15 2.98 1.17 19.53
CA GLU A 15 1.56 1.42 19.24
C GLU A 15 1.15 0.84 17.89
N ALA A 16 -0.07 0.33 17.82
CA ALA A 16 -0.66 -0.17 16.59
C ALA A 16 -0.97 0.97 15.62
N ILE A 17 -0.83 0.69 14.31
CA ILE A 17 -1.14 1.66 13.26
C ILE A 17 -2.26 1.11 12.37
N PRO A 18 -3.51 1.59 12.54
CA PRO A 18 -4.63 1.15 11.71
C PRO A 18 -4.66 1.85 10.34
N GLY A 19 -5.38 1.27 9.39
CA GLY A 19 -5.72 1.91 8.12
C GLY A 19 -4.57 2.03 7.11
N LEU A 20 -3.43 1.38 7.34
CA LEU A 20 -2.37 1.32 6.34
C LEU A 20 -2.70 0.31 5.25
N VAL A 21 -2.30 0.59 4.01
CA VAL A 21 -2.45 -0.36 2.90
C VAL A 21 -1.20 -1.22 2.81
N VAL A 22 -1.36 -2.53 2.97
CA VAL A 22 -0.32 -3.52 2.76
C VAL A 22 -0.54 -4.16 1.40
N VAL A 23 0.47 -4.13 0.54
CA VAL A 23 0.44 -4.76 -0.79
C VAL A 23 1.53 -5.81 -0.84
N VAL A 24 1.18 -6.97 -1.39
CA VAL A 24 2.11 -8.08 -1.61
C VAL A 24 2.27 -8.27 -3.11
N PHE A 25 3.52 -8.37 -3.52
CA PHE A 25 3.93 -8.70 -4.87
C PHE A 25 4.67 -10.04 -4.85
N ASP A 26 4.46 -10.81 -5.91
CA ASP A 26 5.39 -11.82 -6.37
C ASP A 26 6.42 -11.14 -7.28
N VAL A 27 7.71 -11.38 -7.07
CA VAL A 27 8.79 -10.67 -7.78
C VAL A 27 9.86 -11.63 -8.24
N ASP A 28 10.30 -11.53 -9.50
CA ASP A 28 11.44 -12.32 -9.96
C ASP A 28 12.76 -11.78 -9.36
N PRO A 29 13.43 -12.53 -8.46
CA PRO A 29 14.63 -12.07 -7.76
C PRO A 29 15.83 -11.89 -8.69
N THR A 30 15.82 -12.55 -9.86
CA THR A 30 16.89 -12.38 -10.87
C THR A 30 16.79 -11.03 -11.58
N GLN A 31 15.62 -10.39 -11.52
CA GLN A 31 15.34 -9.07 -12.10
C GLN A 31 15.32 -7.97 -11.04
N PHE A 32 15.59 -8.31 -9.78
CA PHE A 32 15.48 -7.41 -8.64
C PHE A 32 16.85 -6.87 -8.21
N ASP A 33 17.10 -5.56 -8.40
CA ASP A 33 18.26 -4.88 -7.81
C ASP A 33 17.85 -4.16 -6.51
N PRO A 34 18.29 -4.65 -5.33
CA PRO A 34 17.94 -4.05 -4.04
C PRO A 34 18.53 -2.64 -3.83
N ASN A 35 19.55 -2.24 -4.61
CA ASN A 35 20.15 -0.90 -4.54
C ASN A 35 19.40 0.15 -5.37
N HIS A 36 18.51 -0.29 -6.27
CA HIS A 36 17.69 0.58 -7.11
C HIS A 36 16.23 0.71 -6.63
N LEU A 37 15.91 0.23 -5.42
CA LEU A 37 14.61 0.41 -4.77
C LEU A 37 14.40 1.86 -4.29
N VAL A 38 14.21 2.77 -5.24
CA VAL A 38 13.47 4.00 -5.01
C VAL A 38 12.07 3.68 -5.49
N VAL A 39 11.03 3.79 -4.66
CA VAL A 39 9.67 3.48 -5.15
C VAL A 39 9.26 4.37 -6.32
N ARG A 40 9.90 5.55 -6.47
CA ARG A 40 9.81 6.38 -7.67
C ARG A 40 10.13 5.64 -8.98
N ASP A 41 11.02 4.66 -8.90
CA ASP A 41 11.49 3.84 -9.99
C ASP A 41 11.31 2.37 -9.57
N LEU A 42 10.08 1.84 -9.49
CA LEU A 42 9.94 0.45 -9.92
C LEU A 42 10.42 0.49 -11.38
N PRO A 43 11.62 -0.02 -11.70
CA PRO A 43 12.18 0.13 -13.03
C PRO A 43 11.15 -0.36 -14.04
N GLU A 44 11.01 0.32 -15.18
CA GLU A 44 10.43 -0.31 -16.37
C GLU A 44 11.17 -1.65 -16.58
N GLY A 45 10.55 -2.76 -16.19
CA GLY A 45 11.18 -4.09 -16.26
C GLY A 45 11.18 -4.92 -14.97
N VAL A 46 10.89 -4.39 -13.79
CA VAL A 46 10.60 -5.28 -12.64
C VAL A 46 9.24 -5.91 -12.88
N ARG A 47 9.25 -7.16 -13.32
CA ARG A 47 8.08 -8.03 -13.36
C ARG A 47 7.71 -8.37 -11.91
N ALA A 48 6.83 -7.55 -11.36
CA ALA A 48 6.22 -7.76 -10.07
C ALA A 48 4.72 -7.93 -10.27
N ASP A 49 4.22 -9.14 -9.99
CA ASP A 49 2.80 -9.43 -10.09
C ASP A 49 2.14 -9.18 -8.72
N ARG A 50 1.10 -8.35 -8.72
CA ARG A 50 0.39 -8.01 -7.49
C ARG A 50 -0.50 -9.17 -7.08
N LEU A 51 -0.14 -9.84 -5.99
CA LEU A 51 -0.93 -10.92 -5.39
C LEU A 51 -2.15 -10.40 -4.64
N GLY A 52 -2.08 -9.18 -4.10
CA GLY A 52 -3.22 -8.56 -3.45
C GLY A 52 -2.85 -7.42 -2.51
N SER A 53 -3.86 -6.92 -1.80
CA SER A 53 -3.68 -5.91 -0.77
C SER A 53 -4.72 -6.01 0.34
N VAL A 54 -4.35 -5.56 1.53
CA VAL A 54 -5.22 -5.57 2.72
C VAL A 54 -4.95 -4.32 3.57
N LEU A 55 -5.95 -3.91 4.37
CA LEU A 55 -5.80 -2.83 5.34
C LEU A 55 -5.37 -3.36 6.70
N THR A 56 -4.56 -2.59 7.43
CA THR A 56 -4.33 -2.88 8.85
C THR A 56 -5.56 -2.57 9.69
N ASP A 57 -5.88 -3.47 10.62
CA ASP A 57 -6.98 -3.31 11.57
C ASP A 57 -6.65 -2.36 12.74
N ALA A 58 -7.58 -2.21 13.69
CA ALA A 58 -7.39 -1.38 14.89
C ALA A 58 -6.17 -1.78 15.75
N GLY A 59 -5.78 -3.06 15.71
CA GLY A 59 -4.59 -3.60 16.37
C GLY A 59 -3.32 -3.55 15.51
N GLY A 60 -3.39 -2.96 14.32
CA GLY A 60 -2.30 -2.89 13.36
C GLY A 60 -2.04 -4.23 12.65
N HIS A 61 -2.93 -5.21 12.78
CA HIS A 61 -2.78 -6.53 12.15
C HIS A 61 -3.27 -6.50 10.71
N PHE A 62 -2.70 -7.35 9.88
CA PHE A 62 -3.15 -7.58 8.52
C PHE A 62 -3.08 -9.06 8.17
N GLU A 63 -3.95 -9.48 7.26
CA GLU A 63 -3.98 -10.85 6.75
C GLU A 63 -4.45 -10.86 5.29
N LEU A 64 -3.67 -11.48 4.42
CA LEU A 64 -3.95 -11.69 3.00
C LEU A 64 -3.83 -13.17 2.69
N THR A 65 -4.79 -13.69 1.92
CA THR A 65 -4.78 -15.06 1.43
C THR A 65 -4.89 -15.04 -0.09
N PHE A 66 -4.15 -15.93 -0.75
CA PHE A 66 -4.12 -16.04 -2.20
C PHE A 66 -3.92 -17.51 -2.60
N GLU A 67 -4.14 -17.83 -3.86
CA GLU A 67 -4.03 -19.16 -4.42
C GLU A 67 -2.78 -19.32 -5.29
N GLN A 68 -2.43 -20.56 -5.57
CA GLN A 68 -1.24 -20.86 -6.39
C GLN A 68 -1.35 -20.25 -7.79
N ALA A 69 -2.56 -20.23 -8.35
CA ALA A 69 -2.84 -19.65 -9.66
C ALA A 69 -2.62 -18.12 -9.73
N ASP A 70 -2.47 -17.45 -8.58
CA ASP A 70 -2.27 -15.99 -8.53
C ASP A 70 -0.81 -15.57 -8.81
N PHE A 71 0.15 -16.49 -8.65
CA PHE A 71 1.58 -16.26 -8.97
C PHE A 71 2.10 -17.20 -10.07
N GLN A 72 1.51 -18.40 -10.20
CA GLN A 72 1.97 -19.38 -11.17
C GLN A 72 1.49 -19.04 -12.60
N LEU A 73 2.07 -18.02 -13.23
CA LEU A 73 1.81 -17.64 -14.63
C LEU A 73 2.41 -18.64 -15.63
N SER A 74 3.38 -19.45 -15.20
CA SER A 74 3.94 -20.58 -15.95
C SER A 74 4.03 -21.81 -15.06
N ASP A 75 3.93 -23.01 -15.63
CA ASP A 75 3.85 -24.29 -14.90
C ASP A 75 5.09 -24.61 -14.02
N GLN A 76 6.08 -23.74 -13.93
CA GLN A 76 7.37 -23.99 -13.25
C GLN A 76 7.47 -23.41 -11.84
N GLU A 77 6.64 -22.44 -11.47
CA GLU A 77 6.75 -21.79 -10.15
C GLU A 77 5.86 -22.45 -9.10
N GLU A 78 6.45 -23.14 -8.14
CA GLU A 78 5.72 -23.80 -7.04
C GLU A 78 5.50 -22.90 -5.82
N ARG A 79 6.32 -21.86 -5.67
CA ARG A 79 6.30 -20.94 -4.53
C ARG A 79 6.64 -19.52 -5.01
N PRO A 80 5.95 -18.50 -4.48
CA PRO A 80 6.17 -17.13 -4.88
C PRO A 80 7.40 -16.56 -4.19
N ASP A 81 7.99 -15.55 -4.82
CA ASP A 81 9.05 -14.73 -4.29
C ASP A 81 8.46 -13.41 -3.77
N LEU A 82 8.31 -13.27 -2.46
CA LEU A 82 7.43 -12.23 -1.90
C LEU A 82 8.15 -10.91 -1.61
N MET A 83 7.59 -9.82 -2.13
CA MET A 83 7.91 -8.46 -1.71
C MET A 83 6.68 -7.77 -1.11
N LEU A 84 6.82 -7.26 0.12
CA LEU A 84 5.78 -6.51 0.81
C LEU A 84 6.07 -5.01 0.80
N VAL A 85 5.07 -4.22 0.42
CA VAL A 85 5.09 -2.76 0.44
C VAL A 85 3.96 -2.23 1.33
N VAL A 86 4.27 -1.24 2.16
CA VAL A 86 3.28 -0.56 3.01
C VAL A 86 3.13 0.88 2.53
N PHE A 87 1.90 1.28 2.26
CA PHE A 87 1.54 2.63 1.84
C PHE A 87 0.76 3.37 2.93
N ALA A 88 0.98 4.68 2.99
CA ALA A 88 0.06 5.60 3.64
C ALA A 88 -1.33 5.57 2.97
N PRO A 89 -2.39 5.95 3.70
CA PRO A 89 -3.73 6.11 3.14
C PRO A 89 -3.77 7.02 1.91
N GLU A 90 -4.82 6.87 1.12
CA GLU A 90 -5.13 7.80 0.03
C GLU A 90 -5.92 8.98 0.59
N ASP A 91 -5.22 10.04 0.98
CA ASP A 91 -5.84 11.25 1.48
C ASP A 91 -6.06 12.27 0.36
N SER A 92 -7.23 12.90 0.35
CA SER A 92 -7.48 14.07 -0.49
C SER A 92 -6.65 15.25 0.01
N ARG A 93 -5.83 15.84 -0.87
CA ARG A 93 -4.91 16.93 -0.49
C ARG A 93 -5.64 18.21 -0.11
N SER A 94 -6.76 18.51 -0.77
CA SER A 94 -7.66 19.59 -0.40
C SER A 94 -9.03 19.42 -1.05
N ALA A 95 -10.01 20.23 -0.63
CA ALA A 95 -11.31 20.29 -1.31
C ALA A 95 -11.22 20.63 -2.82
N ASN A 96 -10.16 21.35 -3.23
CA ASN A 96 -9.93 21.74 -4.62
C ASN A 96 -8.95 20.80 -5.35
N GLU A 97 -8.32 19.87 -4.64
CA GLU A 97 -7.39 18.90 -5.19
C GLU A 97 -7.61 17.55 -4.47
N PRO A 98 -8.69 16.85 -4.82
CA PRO A 98 -9.17 15.66 -4.10
C PRO A 98 -8.30 14.42 -4.38
N SER A 99 -7.45 14.49 -5.40
CA SER A 99 -6.62 13.38 -5.83
C SER A 99 -5.47 13.15 -4.83
N PRO A 100 -5.28 11.90 -4.38
CA PRO A 100 -4.17 11.57 -3.50
C PRO A 100 -2.84 11.78 -4.21
N VAL A 101 -1.77 11.89 -3.41
CA VAL A 101 -0.40 11.77 -3.93
C VAL A 101 -0.18 10.39 -4.57
N THR A 102 0.80 10.31 -5.46
CA THR A 102 1.09 9.09 -6.21
C THR A 102 1.43 7.92 -5.28
N PRO A 103 1.20 6.65 -5.66
CA PRO A 103 1.59 5.49 -4.85
C PRO A 103 3.06 5.54 -4.41
N GLN A 104 3.95 6.00 -5.29
CA GLN A 104 5.38 6.13 -5.04
C GLN A 104 5.69 7.11 -3.92
N GLU A 105 4.93 8.20 -3.84
CA GLU A 105 5.09 9.20 -2.80
C GLU A 105 4.57 8.73 -1.45
N ARG A 106 3.64 7.76 -1.43
CA ARG A 106 2.97 7.21 -0.23
C ARG A 106 3.69 6.06 0.45
N VAL A 107 4.82 5.59 -0.06
CA VAL A 107 5.47 4.43 0.55
C VAL A 107 6.05 4.77 1.92
N LEU A 108 5.63 3.96 2.89
CA LEU A 108 6.13 3.94 4.27
C LEU A 108 7.18 2.86 4.45
N HIS A 109 7.06 1.71 3.77
CA HIS A 109 8.01 0.60 3.91
C HIS A 109 8.06 -0.28 2.66
N VAL A 110 9.24 -0.82 2.37
CA VAL A 110 9.48 -1.87 1.39
C VAL A 110 10.35 -2.94 2.04
N SER A 111 9.96 -4.21 1.88
CA SER A 111 10.84 -5.34 2.21
C SER A 111 11.99 -5.39 1.21
N ARG A 112 13.14 -4.79 1.57
CA ARG A 112 14.30 -4.62 0.67
C ARG A 112 14.88 -5.92 0.11
N VAL A 113 14.63 -7.04 0.77
CA VAL A 113 15.04 -8.36 0.30
C VAL A 113 13.77 -9.18 0.13
N PRO A 114 13.39 -9.55 -1.10
CA PRO A 114 12.28 -10.44 -1.33
C PRO A 114 12.50 -11.76 -0.58
N ARG A 115 11.42 -12.33 -0.03
CA ARG A 115 11.48 -13.68 0.55
C ARG A 115 11.37 -14.68 -0.58
N GLN A 116 12.52 -15.24 -0.95
CA GLN A 116 12.57 -16.24 -2.01
C GLN A 116 11.93 -17.56 -1.57
N ASP A 117 11.28 -18.26 -2.52
CA ASP A 117 10.63 -19.57 -2.33
C ASP A 117 9.71 -19.59 -1.10
N ALA A 118 8.88 -18.56 -0.94
CA ALA A 118 8.12 -18.33 0.27
C ALA A 118 7.19 -19.50 0.61
N GLY A 119 7.07 -19.79 1.90
CA GLY A 119 6.23 -20.88 2.39
C GLY A 119 4.74 -20.60 2.17
N ARG A 120 3.92 -21.63 2.39
CA ARG A 120 2.44 -21.50 2.39
C ARG A 120 1.92 -20.52 3.44
N THR A 121 2.71 -20.18 4.44
CA THR A 121 2.35 -19.28 5.52
C THR A 121 3.55 -18.43 5.89
N GLU A 122 3.39 -17.11 5.77
CA GLU A 122 4.44 -16.13 6.03
C GLU A 122 3.97 -15.09 7.04
N ALA A 123 4.86 -14.76 7.98
CA ALA A 123 4.60 -13.80 9.04
C ALA A 123 5.56 -12.59 8.93
N TYR A 124 5.01 -11.39 9.13
CA TYR A 124 5.75 -10.13 9.12
C TYR A 124 5.52 -9.33 10.40
N ALA A 125 6.59 -8.77 10.95
CA ALA A 125 6.55 -7.79 12.03
C ALA A 125 7.23 -6.52 11.54
N ILE A 126 6.44 -5.49 11.23
CA ILE A 126 6.93 -4.25 10.64
C ILE A 126 6.87 -3.14 11.69
N ARG A 127 7.97 -2.38 11.81
CA ARG A 127 8.06 -1.24 12.72
C ARG A 127 8.40 0.02 11.94
N LEU A 128 7.46 0.96 11.87
CA LEU A 128 7.61 2.23 11.17
C LEU A 128 8.08 3.32 12.13
N LEU A 129 8.99 4.18 11.70
CA LEU A 129 9.41 5.34 12.50
C LEU A 129 8.26 6.33 12.61
N LYS A 130 8.09 6.96 13.77
CA LYS A 130 7.09 8.03 13.95
C LYS A 130 7.23 9.14 12.89
N ALA A 131 8.47 9.52 12.57
CA ALA A 131 8.76 10.51 11.55
C ALA A 131 8.25 10.15 10.14
N GLN A 132 8.12 8.85 9.82
CA GLN A 132 7.52 8.42 8.54
C GLN A 132 6.00 8.62 8.53
N LEU A 133 5.36 8.42 9.69
CA LEU A 133 3.92 8.59 9.86
C LEU A 133 3.52 10.06 9.92
N ASP A 134 4.34 10.88 10.58
CA ASP A 134 4.14 12.33 10.71
C ASP A 134 4.05 13.02 9.34
N ARG A 135 4.80 12.52 8.35
CA ARG A 135 4.76 13.03 6.96
C ARG A 135 3.36 12.95 6.33
N PHE A 136 2.53 12.02 6.78
CA PHE A 136 1.18 11.81 6.28
C PHE A 136 0.11 12.09 7.33
N GLU A 137 0.49 12.73 8.45
CA GLU A 137 -0.42 13.06 9.55
C GLU A 137 -1.17 11.81 10.09
N ILE A 138 -0.56 10.62 9.96
CA ILE A 138 -1.17 9.36 10.39
C ILE A 138 -1.11 9.29 11.92
N PRO A 139 -2.25 9.25 12.62
CA PRO A 139 -2.27 9.11 14.07
C PRO A 139 -1.74 7.73 14.46
N ALA A 140 -0.86 7.72 15.46
CA ALA A 140 -0.51 6.50 16.16
C ALA A 140 -1.45 6.38 17.37
N GLY A 141 -2.23 5.30 17.43
CA GLY A 141 -3.32 5.15 18.40
C GLY A 141 -4.71 5.39 17.78
N GLY A 142 -5.68 4.59 18.19
CA GLY A 142 -6.98 4.41 17.53
C GLY A 142 -7.97 5.58 17.59
N ASP A 143 -7.53 6.82 17.71
CA ASP A 143 -8.40 7.99 17.60
C ASP A 143 -8.71 8.23 16.12
N ARG A 144 -9.73 7.50 15.64
CA ARG A 144 -10.33 7.73 14.34
C ARG A 144 -11.08 9.07 14.39
N ALA A 145 -10.58 10.09 13.70
CA ALA A 145 -11.39 11.26 13.39
C ALA A 145 -12.58 10.80 12.54
N THR A 146 -13.79 10.92 13.07
CA THR A 146 -15.03 10.69 12.30
C THR A 146 -15.22 11.87 11.35
N LEU A 147 -14.99 11.64 10.06
CA LEU A 147 -15.39 12.57 9.01
C LEU A 147 -16.92 12.62 8.94
N ASP A 148 -17.49 13.82 8.86
CA ASP A 148 -18.91 14.02 8.59
C ASP A 148 -19.21 13.56 7.14
N PRO A 149 -20.05 12.52 6.95
CA PRO A 149 -20.39 12.02 5.62
C PRO A 149 -20.95 13.09 4.68
N ALA A 150 -21.65 14.11 5.20
CA ALA A 150 -22.20 15.19 4.39
C ALA A 150 -21.10 16.09 3.80
N GLN A 151 -20.05 16.37 4.57
CA GLN A 151 -18.90 17.16 4.11
C GLN A 151 -18.09 16.40 3.06
N TYR A 152 -17.92 15.09 3.25
CA TYR A 152 -17.23 14.24 2.27
C TYR A 152 -17.99 14.15 0.94
N VAL A 153 -19.30 13.92 0.96
CA VAL A 153 -20.13 13.86 -0.26
C VAL A 153 -20.10 15.19 -1.02
N ALA A 154 -20.15 16.33 -0.31
CA ALA A 154 -20.07 17.64 -0.95
C ALA A 154 -18.70 17.89 -1.63
N ALA A 155 -17.61 17.47 -0.99
CA ALA A 155 -16.26 17.59 -1.56
C ALA A 155 -16.08 16.71 -2.80
N VAL A 156 -16.58 15.47 -2.76
CA VAL A 156 -16.56 14.56 -3.92
C VAL A 156 -17.40 15.13 -5.07
N GLN A 157 -18.60 15.64 -4.83
CA GLN A 157 -19.43 16.23 -5.88
C GLN A 157 -18.73 17.43 -6.54
N GLY A 158 -18.12 18.32 -5.76
CA GLY A 158 -17.39 19.47 -6.28
C GLY A 158 -16.19 19.09 -7.17
N ALA A 159 -15.52 17.99 -6.85
CA ALA A 159 -14.44 17.44 -7.68
C ALA A 159 -14.92 16.98 -9.06
N TRP A 160 -16.05 16.27 -9.12
CA TRP A 160 -16.66 15.81 -10.36
C TRP A 160 -17.12 17.00 -11.21
N ASP A 161 -17.80 17.97 -10.59
CA ASP A 161 -18.29 19.17 -11.27
C ASP A 161 -17.13 19.98 -11.88
N PHE A 162 -16.00 20.09 -11.16
CA PHE A 162 -14.78 20.73 -11.68
C PHE A 162 -14.19 19.97 -12.87
N GLN A 163 -14.07 18.64 -12.77
CA GLN A 163 -13.56 17.82 -13.86
C GLN A 163 -14.41 17.96 -15.13
N ASP A 164 -15.73 18.00 -14.98
CA ASP A 164 -16.67 18.17 -16.10
C ASP A 164 -16.61 19.57 -16.70
N ALA A 165 -16.42 20.61 -15.87
CA ALA A 165 -16.18 21.97 -16.35
C ALA A 165 -14.90 22.08 -17.19
N VAL A 166 -13.81 21.44 -16.74
CA VAL A 166 -12.54 21.39 -17.49
C VAL A 166 -12.72 20.65 -18.82
N LYS A 167 -13.38 19.49 -18.83
CA LYS A 167 -13.66 18.74 -20.07
C LYS A 167 -14.48 19.57 -21.07
N LYS A 168 -15.49 20.30 -20.58
CA LYS A 168 -16.34 21.16 -21.43
C LYS A 168 -15.57 22.35 -22.01
N GLY A 169 -14.63 22.92 -21.26
CA GLY A 169 -13.77 24.02 -21.74
C GLY A 169 -12.69 23.61 -22.73
N LEU A 170 -12.38 22.32 -22.83
CA LEU A 170 -11.37 21.76 -23.73
C LEU A 170 -11.95 21.15 -25.03
N GLN A 171 -13.29 21.15 -25.19
CA GLN A 171 -13.90 20.78 -26.47
C GLN A 171 -13.84 21.97 -27.45
N PRO A 172 -13.29 21.78 -28.66
CA PRO A 172 -13.13 22.84 -29.66
C PRO A 172 -14.46 23.37 -30.21
#